data_AF-A0A0E3V5R7-F1
#
_entry.id   AF-A0A0E3V5R7-F1
#
_cell.length_a   1.000
_cell.length_b   1.000
_cell.length_c   1.000
_cell.angle_alpha   90.00
_cell.angle_beta   90.00
_cell.angle_gamma   90.00
#
_symmetry.space_group_name_H-M   'P 1'
#
loop_
_entity.id
_entity.type
_entity.pdbx_description
1 polymer ?
#
loop_
_entity_poly.entity_id
_entity_poly.type
_entity_poly.pdbx_seq_one_letter_code
_entity_poly.pdbx_strand_id
1 'polypeptide(L)'
;MEQRQSEESNPHRMNVSDESTPDQRPGNKQLGETGPTTPQQAGSQPVDDRQETPQRENRNGGLRNNEQRNNGSRPERNRDGGPRDGGPRDGGPRDGGPRDGQQRNGAQNQRDNRNGEPRNGEPRNGEPRNQNNRQNRDERPAASGATPVVNPAPTDRPERGQRPNNQRPKQQREGQPTNNPRPVENRQRDDAQLSRNRPVTDNRPNQRDTDLTGAEPHENTDQSGQTTESAGRDDRLVIGISLGDFNGIGPEVILKALQYNRLQKICTPVIYGSMRILNRYRNLLNLKDWNLNGAQTIGQISHKLTNVITCWPDQNQEIQPGQVTPEAGQAALACLQRAVDDLKAGKLDALVTAPINKNNIQSEEFKFPGHTEYLAEEFGVTDNLMFLVSQTLRVGVVTGHVPLGRVRQNVTRERIAQKLTLMMQSLKQDFGIEKPKIAVLGLNPHAGEEGLLGTEENEIIKPLITEWRNKGQLVFGPYPADGFFGTRAYSKFDAVLAMYHDQGLIPFKAIAFEEGVNFTAGMPAVRTSPDHGTAYDIAGKDLADETSMLQAIYTAIDVARNRKEFLELEAGALK
;
A
#
# COMPACT_ATOMS: atom_id res chain seq x y z
N MET A 1 40.69 -18.35 46.81
CA MET A 1 41.11 -16.93 46.90
C MET A 1 40.20 -16.14 45.96
N GLU A 2 39.32 -15.24 46.39
CA GLU A 2 38.65 -15.03 47.69
C GLU A 2 37.46 -14.10 47.36
N GLN A 3 36.20 -14.52 47.52
CA GLN A 3 35.40 -14.35 48.75
C GLN A 3 35.51 -12.97 49.44
N ARG A 4 34.41 -12.21 49.38
CA ARG A 4 33.51 -11.85 50.50
C ARG A 4 32.24 -11.17 49.92
N GLN A 5 31.04 -11.69 50.14
CA GLN A 5 30.17 -11.62 51.34
C GLN A 5 29.46 -10.25 51.51
N SER A 6 28.23 -10.12 52.04
CA SER A 6 26.96 -10.90 51.96
C SER A 6 25.98 -10.42 53.04
N GLU A 7 24.70 -10.19 52.72
CA GLU A 7 23.52 -10.21 53.62
C GLU A 7 22.28 -9.97 52.71
N GLU A 8 21.14 -10.67 52.73
CA GLU A 8 20.29 -11.29 53.77
C GLU A 8 19.33 -10.33 54.52
N SER A 9 18.10 -10.69 54.92
CA SER A 9 17.04 -11.45 54.20
C SER A 9 15.68 -11.41 54.94
N ASN A 10 14.60 -11.11 54.20
CA ASN A 10 13.25 -11.71 54.39
C ASN A 10 12.48 -11.32 55.71
N PRO A 11 11.39 -12.01 56.14
CA PRO A 11 10.00 -11.58 55.90
C PRO A 11 9.15 -11.27 57.16
N HIS A 12 7.89 -10.86 56.96
CA HIS A 12 6.75 -11.42 57.71
C HIS A 12 5.44 -11.47 56.91
N ARG A 13 4.43 -12.19 57.42
CA ARG A 13 3.21 -12.66 56.71
C ARG A 13 2.04 -12.84 57.70
N MET A 14 0.79 -12.88 57.19
CA MET A 14 -0.45 -13.28 57.90
C MET A 14 -1.01 -12.23 58.90
N ASN A 15 -2.32 -12.12 59.19
CA ASN A 15 -3.51 -12.88 58.74
C ASN A 15 -4.86 -12.14 59.00
N VAL A 16 -5.94 -12.45 58.24
CA VAL A 16 -7.38 -12.50 58.65
C VAL A 16 -8.03 -11.16 59.10
N SER A 17 -9.34 -10.82 59.02
CA SER A 17 -10.67 -11.38 58.58
C SER A 17 -11.50 -10.18 58.01
N ASP A 18 -12.34 -10.28 56.97
CA ASP A 18 -13.68 -10.93 56.82
C ASP A 18 -14.88 -10.02 57.28
N GLU A 19 -16.08 -10.24 56.71
CA GLU A 19 -17.35 -9.48 56.89
C GLU A 19 -17.38 -7.99 56.42
N SER A 20 -18.52 -7.33 56.12
CA SER A 20 -19.82 -7.75 55.54
C SER A 20 -20.60 -6.51 54.98
N THR A 21 -21.67 -6.74 54.21
CA THR A 21 -22.64 -5.73 53.67
C THR A 21 -24.00 -5.82 54.40
N PRO A 22 -25.02 -4.93 54.20
CA PRO A 22 -25.15 -3.69 53.40
C PRO A 22 -25.85 -2.50 54.15
N ASP A 23 -26.30 -1.48 53.38
CA ASP A 23 -27.67 -0.90 53.39
C ASP A 23 -27.89 0.60 53.80
N GLN A 24 -28.99 1.14 53.24
CA GLN A 24 -29.80 2.33 53.57
C GLN A 24 -29.42 3.76 53.10
N ARG A 25 -30.38 4.33 52.34
CA ARG A 25 -30.65 5.75 52.04
C ARG A 25 -31.44 6.38 53.24
N PRO A 26 -31.98 7.64 53.25
CA PRO A 26 -32.10 8.64 52.17
C PRO A 26 -31.89 10.13 52.54
N GLY A 27 -32.00 11.01 51.53
CA GLY A 27 -32.22 12.46 51.66
C GLY A 27 -33.09 12.97 50.50
N ASN A 28 -34.04 13.87 50.75
CA ASN A 28 -35.21 14.07 49.87
C ASN A 28 -35.61 15.55 49.68
N LYS A 29 -36.03 15.94 48.45
CA LYS A 29 -37.03 16.98 48.06
C LYS A 29 -37.00 17.15 46.52
N GLN A 30 -38.09 16.97 45.74
CA GLN A 30 -39.37 17.73 45.63
C GLN A 30 -39.24 19.04 44.84
N LEU A 31 -40.12 19.44 43.90
CA LEU A 31 -41.33 18.86 43.24
C LEU A 31 -41.18 19.05 41.69
N GLY A 32 -42.07 18.68 40.75
CA GLY A 32 -43.44 18.14 40.64
C GLY A 32 -43.77 17.95 39.13
N GLU A 33 -44.94 17.56 38.61
CA GLU A 33 -46.26 17.25 39.17
C GLU A 33 -47.01 16.17 38.33
N THR A 34 -48.06 15.58 38.91
CA THR A 34 -49.26 14.92 38.30
C THR A 34 -49.15 13.97 37.09
N GLY A 35 -49.75 12.78 37.24
CA GLY A 35 -49.95 11.78 36.18
C GLY A 35 -51.43 11.50 35.82
N PRO A 36 -51.89 10.23 35.73
CA PRO A 36 -52.64 9.78 34.55
C PRO A 36 -54.07 9.26 34.80
N THR A 37 -54.81 8.97 33.71
CA THR A 37 -56.10 8.24 33.75
C THR A 37 -56.25 7.13 32.70
N THR A 38 -56.78 6.01 33.20
CA THR A 38 -57.22 4.70 32.68
C THR A 38 -57.92 4.64 31.28
N PRO A 39 -57.80 3.51 30.54
CA PRO A 39 -58.43 3.30 29.21
C PRO A 39 -59.85 2.68 29.24
N GLN A 40 -60.49 2.56 28.07
CA GLN A 40 -61.74 1.80 27.82
C GLN A 40 -61.71 0.99 26.51
N GLN A 41 -62.69 0.09 26.31
CA GLN A 41 -62.69 -1.00 25.31
C GLN A 41 -63.83 -0.91 24.28
N ALA A 42 -63.59 -1.46 23.07
CA ALA A 42 -64.55 -2.18 22.21
C ALA A 42 -63.78 -2.86 21.04
N GLY A 43 -64.09 -4.06 20.52
CA GLY A 43 -65.04 -5.11 20.92
C GLY A 43 -65.02 -6.33 19.97
N SER A 44 -65.48 -7.51 20.46
CA SER A 44 -65.98 -8.69 19.70
C SER A 44 -65.22 -9.31 18.49
N GLN A 45 -64.37 -10.32 18.76
CA GLN A 45 -64.46 -11.77 18.38
C GLN A 45 -65.62 -12.33 17.49
N PRO A 46 -65.63 -13.62 17.02
CA PRO A 46 -64.54 -14.61 16.72
C PRO A 46 -64.81 -15.58 15.48
N VAL A 47 -63.95 -16.63 15.28
CA VAL A 47 -64.07 -17.89 14.45
C VAL A 47 -64.27 -17.76 12.90
N ASP A 48 -64.06 -18.79 12.03
CA ASP A 48 -63.85 -20.25 12.20
C ASP A 48 -62.86 -20.91 11.18
N ASP A 49 -62.77 -22.25 11.19
CA ASP A 49 -61.77 -23.17 10.61
C ASP A 49 -62.13 -23.83 9.24
N ARG A 50 -61.14 -24.47 8.59
CA ARG A 50 -61.18 -25.55 7.53
C ARG A 50 -61.29 -25.27 6.01
N GLN A 51 -60.37 -25.93 5.28
CA GLN A 51 -60.52 -26.86 4.12
C GLN A 51 -61.68 -26.62 3.12
N GLU A 52 -61.48 -26.58 1.79
CA GLU A 52 -61.04 -27.71 0.93
C GLU A 52 -60.52 -27.26 -0.48
N THR A 53 -60.20 -28.22 -1.37
CA THR A 53 -59.91 -27.99 -2.81
C THR A 53 -60.93 -28.71 -3.71
N PRO A 54 -61.17 -28.22 -4.94
CA PRO A 54 -60.89 -29.03 -6.13
C PRO A 54 -60.02 -28.25 -7.17
N GLN A 55 -59.27 -28.86 -8.10
CA GLN A 55 -59.72 -29.44 -9.40
C GLN A 55 -60.68 -28.48 -10.16
N ARG A 56 -60.61 -28.17 -11.48
CA ARG A 56 -60.21 -28.86 -12.73
C ARG A 56 -60.34 -27.82 -13.91
N GLU A 57 -59.97 -27.97 -15.19
CA GLU A 57 -59.26 -28.96 -16.02
C GLU A 57 -58.89 -28.34 -17.42
N ASN A 58 -58.03 -29.01 -18.21
CA ASN A 58 -58.08 -29.14 -19.69
C ASN A 58 -58.36 -27.94 -20.64
N ARG A 59 -57.34 -27.51 -21.41
CA ARG A 59 -57.13 -27.74 -22.89
C ARG A 59 -55.97 -26.86 -23.41
N ASN A 60 -54.98 -27.28 -24.21
CA ASN A 60 -54.84 -28.27 -25.31
C ASN A 60 -55.01 -27.64 -26.72
N GLY A 61 -54.00 -27.82 -27.58
CA GLY A 61 -53.87 -27.27 -28.94
C GLY A 61 -52.52 -26.56 -29.17
N GLY A 62 -51.80 -26.75 -30.27
CA GLY A 62 -52.04 -27.70 -31.37
C GLY A 62 -51.07 -27.52 -32.55
N LEU A 63 -50.22 -28.54 -32.77
CA LEU A 63 -49.36 -28.82 -33.95
C LEU A 63 -49.57 -28.01 -35.25
N ARG A 64 -48.46 -27.58 -35.88
CA ARG A 64 -48.10 -28.02 -37.26
C ARG A 64 -46.67 -27.66 -37.68
N ASN A 65 -46.17 -28.43 -38.65
CA ASN A 65 -44.81 -28.35 -39.19
C ASN A 65 -44.69 -27.28 -40.29
N ASN A 66 -43.46 -26.91 -40.63
CA ASN A 66 -43.05 -26.96 -42.03
C ASN A 66 -41.54 -27.27 -42.17
N GLU A 67 -41.16 -27.96 -43.24
CA GLU A 67 -39.78 -28.35 -43.55
C GLU A 67 -39.24 -27.64 -44.82
N GLN A 68 -38.02 -28.00 -45.23
CA GLN A 68 -37.46 -27.90 -46.61
C GLN A 68 -36.97 -26.51 -47.03
N ARG A 69 -35.84 -26.33 -47.74
CA ARG A 69 -34.73 -27.23 -48.18
C ARG A 69 -33.43 -26.40 -48.09
N ASN A 70 -32.35 -26.90 -47.50
CA ASN A 70 -31.35 -27.81 -48.10
C ASN A 70 -30.66 -27.27 -49.36
N ASN A 71 -29.39 -26.88 -49.23
CA ASN A 71 -28.37 -27.06 -50.25
C ASN A 71 -27.02 -27.33 -49.54
N GLY A 72 -26.12 -28.12 -50.11
CA GLY A 72 -24.96 -28.60 -49.34
C GLY A 72 -23.76 -29.06 -50.17
N SER A 73 -22.71 -29.49 -49.48
CA SER A 73 -21.53 -30.14 -50.06
C SER A 73 -20.91 -31.13 -49.06
N ARG A 74 -20.39 -32.23 -49.59
CA ARG A 74 -19.85 -33.43 -48.92
C ARG A 74 -18.54 -33.81 -49.65
N PRO A 75 -17.72 -34.74 -49.14
CA PRO A 75 -17.24 -34.90 -47.76
C PRO A 75 -15.73 -35.29 -47.71
N GLU A 76 -15.03 -35.28 -46.55
CA GLU A 76 -13.98 -36.31 -46.38
C GLU A 76 -13.64 -36.75 -44.93
N ARG A 77 -13.89 -38.05 -44.67
CA ARG A 77 -13.22 -39.03 -43.78
C ARG A 77 -12.81 -38.65 -42.34
N ASN A 78 -13.71 -39.02 -41.42
CA ASN A 78 -13.51 -39.73 -40.13
C ASN A 78 -12.12 -39.76 -39.46
N ARG A 79 -12.09 -39.41 -38.17
CA ARG A 79 -11.35 -40.13 -37.10
C ARG A 79 -11.95 -39.80 -35.72
N ASP A 80 -13.02 -40.50 -35.34
CA ASP A 80 -13.66 -40.31 -34.04
C ASP A 80 -12.88 -40.98 -32.91
N GLY A 81 -12.38 -40.17 -31.97
CA GLY A 81 -11.75 -40.62 -30.73
C GLY A 81 -12.77 -40.83 -29.61
N GLY A 82 -13.55 -41.90 -29.69
CA GLY A 82 -14.55 -42.23 -28.65
C GLY A 82 -13.94 -42.48 -27.27
N PRO A 83 -14.68 -42.22 -26.17
CA PRO A 83 -14.22 -42.53 -24.82
C PRO A 83 -14.04 -44.04 -24.62
N ARG A 84 -13.17 -44.42 -23.67
CA ARG A 84 -12.93 -45.83 -23.32
C ARG A 84 -13.63 -46.16 -22.00
N ASP A 85 -14.62 -47.04 -22.04
CA ASP A 85 -15.23 -47.59 -20.84
C ASP A 85 -14.23 -48.48 -20.08
N GLY A 86 -13.89 -48.05 -18.87
CA GLY A 86 -13.10 -48.82 -17.93
C GLY A 86 -14.01 -49.62 -16.99
N GLY A 87 -14.25 -50.89 -17.30
CA GLY A 87 -15.02 -51.78 -16.43
C GLY A 87 -14.36 -52.00 -15.05
N PRO A 88 -15.12 -52.39 -14.01
CA PRO A 88 -14.59 -52.64 -12.67
C PRO A 88 -13.49 -53.70 -12.67
N ARG A 89 -12.60 -53.63 -11.67
CA ARG A 89 -11.61 -54.66 -11.37
C ARG A 89 -11.80 -55.16 -9.95
N ASP A 90 -12.22 -56.40 -9.80
CA ASP A 90 -12.40 -57.04 -8.50
C ASP A 90 -11.05 -57.29 -7.81
N GLY A 91 -10.72 -56.44 -6.85
CA GLY A 91 -9.60 -56.63 -5.93
C GLY A 91 -10.06 -57.36 -4.67
N GLY A 92 -9.95 -58.69 -4.66
CA GLY A 92 -10.26 -59.49 -3.47
C GLY A 92 -9.36 -59.15 -2.26
N PRO A 93 -9.80 -59.42 -1.01
CA PRO A 93 -9.01 -59.17 0.19
C PRO A 93 -7.65 -59.88 0.18
N ARG A 94 -6.67 -59.30 0.88
CA ARG A 94 -5.37 -59.93 1.15
C ARG A 94 -5.11 -59.95 2.65
N ASP A 95 -5.27 -61.11 3.26
CA ASP A 95 -5.00 -61.29 4.69
C ASP A 95 -3.49 -61.22 4.99
N GLY A 96 -3.07 -60.13 5.62
CA GLY A 96 -1.71 -59.94 6.11
C GLY A 96 -1.57 -60.48 7.53
N GLY A 97 -1.31 -61.78 7.68
CA GLY A 97 -1.02 -62.40 8.97
C GLY A 97 0.25 -61.83 9.64
N PRO A 98 0.34 -61.82 10.99
CA PRO A 98 1.49 -61.30 11.73
C PRO A 98 2.76 -62.12 11.48
N ARG A 99 3.92 -61.49 11.70
CA ARG A 99 5.24 -62.13 11.61
C ARG A 99 6.09 -61.81 12.84
N ASP A 100 6.15 -62.74 13.78
CA ASP A 100 7.18 -62.73 14.82
C ASP A 100 8.55 -63.12 14.24
N GLY A 101 9.61 -62.49 14.76
CA GLY A 101 10.97 -62.56 14.21
C GLY A 101 11.90 -63.52 14.97
N GLN A 102 13.22 -63.40 14.72
CA GLN A 102 14.26 -64.03 15.54
C GLN A 102 15.55 -63.20 15.58
N GLN A 103 16.31 -63.38 16.66
CA GLN A 103 17.48 -62.58 17.04
C GLN A 103 18.80 -63.09 16.43
N ARG A 104 19.85 -62.26 16.50
CA ARG A 104 21.26 -62.71 16.52
C ARG A 104 22.05 -61.95 17.58
N ASN A 105 22.90 -62.65 18.31
CA ASN A 105 23.59 -62.15 19.51
C ASN A 105 25.01 -61.64 19.23
N GLY A 106 25.47 -60.71 20.05
CA GLY A 106 26.87 -60.28 20.22
C GLY A 106 27.14 -60.03 21.71
N ALA A 107 28.33 -60.40 22.20
CA ALA A 107 28.57 -60.54 23.64
C ALA A 107 28.76 -59.22 24.41
N GLN A 108 28.42 -59.25 25.71
CA GLN A 108 28.70 -58.17 26.67
C GLN A 108 30.19 -58.12 27.05
N ASN A 109 30.67 -56.95 27.48
CA ASN A 109 31.89 -56.84 28.28
C ASN A 109 31.77 -55.63 29.23
N GLN A 110 32.15 -55.80 30.50
CA GLN A 110 31.96 -54.79 31.56
C GLN A 110 33.12 -53.79 31.61
N ARG A 111 32.84 -52.49 31.79
CA ARG A 111 33.75 -51.48 32.38
C ARG A 111 32.96 -50.39 33.14
N ASP A 112 33.64 -49.69 34.03
CA ASP A 112 33.04 -49.08 35.22
C ASP A 112 32.38 -47.72 35.02
N ASN A 113 31.41 -47.45 35.90
CA ASN A 113 30.72 -46.18 35.99
C ASN A 113 31.66 -45.08 36.53
N ARG A 114 31.70 -43.90 35.89
CA ARG A 114 32.47 -42.74 36.38
C ARG A 114 31.66 -41.46 36.24
N ASN A 115 31.38 -40.81 37.37
CA ASN A 115 30.82 -39.47 37.39
C ASN A 115 31.83 -38.46 36.83
N GLY A 116 31.37 -37.54 35.99
CA GLY A 116 32.16 -36.42 35.48
C GLY A 116 31.42 -35.10 35.70
N GLU A 117 32.13 -34.10 36.20
CA GLU A 117 31.56 -32.79 36.55
C GLU A 117 31.20 -31.96 35.30
N PRO A 118 30.18 -31.07 35.40
CA PRO A 118 29.79 -30.20 34.30
C PRO A 118 30.90 -29.19 33.96
N ARG A 119 31.20 -29.06 32.66
CA ARG A 119 32.12 -28.05 32.15
C ARG A 119 31.36 -26.87 31.57
N ASN A 120 31.54 -25.69 32.16
CA ASN A 120 31.08 -24.44 31.57
C ASN A 120 31.87 -24.16 30.28
N GLY A 121 31.16 -23.74 29.22
CA GLY A 121 31.75 -23.33 27.95
C GLY A 121 31.48 -21.86 27.68
N GLU A 122 32.52 -21.10 27.33
CA GLU A 122 32.39 -19.69 26.93
C GLU A 122 31.85 -19.56 25.50
N PRO A 123 31.07 -18.51 25.19
CA PRO A 123 30.53 -18.27 23.85
C PRO A 123 31.64 -17.89 22.87
N ARG A 124 31.61 -18.48 21.67
CA ARG A 124 32.51 -18.11 20.57
C ARG A 124 31.84 -17.09 19.65
N ASN A 125 32.42 -15.90 19.55
CA ASN A 125 32.07 -14.94 18.51
C ASN A 125 32.47 -15.50 17.14
N GLY A 126 31.58 -15.37 16.16
CA GLY A 126 31.82 -15.81 14.77
C GLY A 126 31.86 -14.62 13.82
N GLU A 127 32.97 -14.43 13.12
CA GLU A 127 33.07 -13.45 12.02
C GLU A 127 32.49 -14.03 10.71
N PRO A 128 31.88 -13.19 9.85
CA PRO A 128 31.25 -13.65 8.61
C PRO A 128 32.29 -14.06 7.55
N ARG A 129 32.08 -15.24 6.93
CA ARG A 129 32.90 -15.72 5.82
C ARG A 129 32.64 -14.92 4.54
N ASN A 130 33.60 -14.09 4.14
CA ASN A 130 33.62 -13.49 2.80
C ASN A 130 34.15 -14.51 1.77
N GLN A 131 33.46 -14.72 0.64
CA GLN A 131 33.88 -15.64 -0.42
C GLN A 131 34.64 -14.91 -1.51
N ASN A 132 35.79 -15.45 -1.94
CA ASN A 132 36.68 -14.75 -2.88
C ASN A 132 37.20 -15.67 -4.00
N ASN A 133 37.05 -15.25 -5.25
CA ASN A 133 37.61 -15.88 -6.46
C ASN A 133 37.36 -14.92 -7.65
N ARG A 134 38.30 -14.63 -8.58
CA ARG A 134 39.56 -15.29 -8.94
C ARG A 134 40.70 -14.31 -9.31
N GLN A 135 41.91 -14.65 -8.85
CA GLN A 135 43.19 -14.75 -9.61
C GLN A 135 43.68 -13.58 -10.50
N ASN A 136 44.76 -12.90 -10.06
CA ASN A 136 46.17 -13.07 -10.51
C ASN A 136 47.07 -12.29 -9.51
N ARG A 137 48.16 -12.85 -8.95
CA ARG A 137 49.54 -12.96 -9.48
C ARG A 137 50.11 -11.57 -9.86
N ASP A 138 51.24 -11.09 -9.30
CA ASP A 138 52.52 -11.81 -9.07
C ASP A 138 53.36 -11.44 -7.81
N GLU A 139 54.35 -12.32 -7.54
CA GLU A 139 55.67 -12.22 -6.86
C GLU A 139 55.98 -11.32 -5.61
N ARG A 140 56.06 -11.98 -4.43
CA ARG A 140 57.25 -12.24 -3.55
C ARG A 140 58.37 -11.17 -3.29
N PRO A 141 59.13 -11.23 -2.16
CA PRO A 141 58.75 -11.51 -0.76
C PRO A 141 59.59 -10.77 0.35
N ALA A 142 59.20 -10.92 1.64
CA ALA A 142 60.03 -10.78 2.86
C ALA A 142 60.55 -9.36 3.26
N ALA A 143 60.95 -9.06 4.50
CA ALA A 143 61.18 -9.90 5.70
C ALA A 143 60.71 -9.26 7.04
N SER A 144 60.74 -10.06 8.10
CA SER A 144 60.36 -9.82 9.51
C SER A 144 61.27 -8.89 10.34
N GLY A 145 60.78 -8.33 11.46
CA GLY A 145 61.66 -7.89 12.57
C GLY A 145 61.04 -7.10 13.75
N ALA A 146 60.70 -7.80 14.84
CA ALA A 146 60.53 -7.40 16.25
C ALA A 146 60.53 -5.91 16.74
N THR A 147 59.59 -5.62 17.65
CA THR A 147 59.59 -4.54 18.68
C THR A 147 60.32 -5.01 19.97
N PRO A 148 60.41 -4.27 21.11
CA PRO A 148 60.00 -2.88 21.46
C PRO A 148 61.11 -2.05 22.19
N VAL A 149 60.80 -0.85 22.75
CA VAL A 149 61.09 -0.42 24.16
C VAL A 149 60.66 1.05 24.47
N VAL A 150 59.63 1.18 25.33
CA VAL A 150 59.36 2.09 26.47
C VAL A 150 60.07 3.48 26.62
N ASN A 151 59.27 4.57 26.58
CA ASN A 151 59.19 5.82 27.41
C ASN A 151 60.43 6.67 27.83
N PRO A 152 60.27 7.93 28.36
CA PRO A 152 59.18 8.92 28.29
C PRO A 152 59.66 10.35 27.84
N ALA A 153 58.79 11.36 27.92
CA ALA A 153 59.10 12.81 27.82
C ALA A 153 59.58 13.40 29.19
N PRO A 154 59.97 14.71 29.35
CA PRO A 154 59.09 15.87 29.12
C PRO A 154 59.75 17.24 28.72
N THR A 155 58.91 18.29 28.74
CA THR A 155 59.17 19.73 29.01
C THR A 155 59.67 20.74 27.95
N ASP A 156 58.91 21.84 27.92
CA ASP A 156 59.25 23.27 27.74
C ASP A 156 59.28 24.04 26.40
N ARG A 157 58.77 25.26 26.54
CA ARG A 157 58.52 26.41 25.63
C ARG A 157 59.60 27.50 25.93
N PRO A 158 59.71 28.69 25.25
CA PRO A 158 58.63 29.43 24.55
C PRO A 158 58.97 30.22 23.25
N GLU A 159 57.88 30.60 22.57
CA GLU A 159 57.59 31.85 21.83
C GLU A 159 58.67 32.69 21.10
N ARG A 160 58.44 32.93 19.79
CA ARG A 160 58.24 34.24 19.08
C ARG A 160 58.43 34.02 17.56
N GLY A 161 57.75 34.73 16.64
CA GLY A 161 56.61 35.64 16.80
C GLY A 161 56.18 36.33 15.48
N GLN A 162 54.87 36.57 15.35
CA GLN A 162 54.18 37.56 14.48
C GLN A 162 54.22 37.44 12.93
N ARG A 163 53.21 38.09 12.32
CA ARG A 163 52.75 38.04 10.91
C ARG A 163 53.09 39.38 10.18
N PRO A 164 52.49 39.71 9.02
CA PRO A 164 52.63 39.15 7.66
C PRO A 164 53.01 40.27 6.64
N ASN A 165 52.98 39.99 5.32
CA ASN A 165 52.62 41.05 4.36
C ASN A 165 51.97 40.51 3.07
N ASN A 166 51.25 41.40 2.37
CA ASN A 166 50.60 41.16 1.07
C ASN A 166 51.59 41.25 -0.09
N GLN A 167 51.31 40.57 -1.21
CA GLN A 167 51.01 41.21 -2.51
C GLN A 167 50.71 40.22 -3.66
N ARG A 168 49.93 40.72 -4.63
CA ARG A 168 49.66 40.23 -6.00
C ARG A 168 49.62 41.49 -6.90
N PRO A 169 49.65 41.41 -8.25
CA PRO A 169 49.94 40.27 -9.14
C PRO A 169 51.03 40.62 -10.20
N LYS A 170 51.32 39.69 -11.14
CA LYS A 170 51.75 40.02 -12.52
C LYS A 170 51.50 38.86 -13.50
N GLN A 171 51.55 39.14 -14.80
CA GLN A 171 51.25 38.22 -15.91
C GLN A 171 52.45 38.08 -16.87
N GLN A 172 52.66 36.87 -17.41
CA GLN A 172 53.21 36.47 -18.73
C GLN A 172 53.48 34.94 -18.64
N ARG A 173 52.97 34.04 -19.48
CA ARG A 173 52.98 33.82 -20.96
C ARG A 173 54.16 32.94 -21.43
N GLU A 174 53.85 32.12 -22.45
CA GLU A 174 54.69 31.14 -23.17
C GLU A 174 55.00 29.83 -22.40
N GLY A 175 55.02 28.63 -23.04
CA GLY A 175 54.85 28.29 -24.47
C GLY A 175 54.15 26.92 -24.71
N GLN A 176 54.01 26.53 -25.99
CA GLN A 176 53.39 25.27 -26.45
C GLN A 176 54.38 24.07 -26.44
N PRO A 177 53.90 22.83 -26.64
CA PRO A 177 54.03 22.22 -27.98
C PRO A 177 52.74 21.53 -28.51
N THR A 178 52.81 20.98 -29.74
CA THR A 178 51.66 20.51 -30.55
C THR A 178 51.75 19.03 -30.98
N ASN A 179 50.61 18.34 -31.15
CA ASN A 179 50.14 17.80 -32.46
C ASN A 179 49.01 16.73 -32.38
N ASN A 180 48.01 16.89 -33.28
CA ASN A 180 47.15 15.93 -33.99
C ASN A 180 46.69 14.57 -33.38
N PRO A 181 45.37 14.28 -33.52
CA PRO A 181 44.85 13.00 -34.02
C PRO A 181 44.51 13.05 -35.54
N ARG A 182 44.23 11.90 -36.17
CA ARG A 182 43.76 11.76 -37.58
C ARG A 182 42.42 10.97 -37.65
N PRO A 183 41.62 11.12 -38.74
CA PRO A 183 40.27 10.55 -38.86
C PRO A 183 40.19 9.20 -39.61
N VAL A 184 39.06 8.50 -39.43
CA VAL A 184 38.63 7.29 -40.17
C VAL A 184 37.10 7.38 -40.32
N GLU A 185 36.58 7.83 -41.47
CA GLU A 185 36.02 7.06 -42.62
C GLU A 185 34.48 6.84 -42.55
N ASN A 186 33.86 6.64 -43.73
CA ASN A 186 32.40 6.62 -43.91
C ASN A 186 32.00 5.87 -45.21
N ARG A 187 31.16 4.83 -45.10
CA ARG A 187 30.41 4.08 -46.16
C ARG A 187 29.31 3.26 -45.43
N GLN A 188 28.04 3.29 -45.87
CA GLN A 188 27.40 2.35 -46.81
C GLN A 188 27.65 0.86 -46.46
N ARG A 189 26.66 -0.05 -46.34
CA ARG A 189 25.21 -0.03 -46.67
C ARG A 189 24.50 -1.19 -45.90
N ASP A 190 23.22 -1.62 -46.03
CA ASP A 190 22.13 -1.44 -47.03
C ASP A 190 20.70 -1.63 -46.43
N ASP A 191 19.68 -1.81 -47.29
CA ASP A 191 18.22 -1.99 -47.06
C ASP A 191 17.68 -2.98 -45.99
N ALA A 192 16.51 -2.63 -45.42
CA ALA A 192 15.31 -3.50 -45.38
C ALA A 192 14.00 -2.70 -45.10
N GLN A 193 12.94 -2.91 -45.89
CA GLN A 193 11.62 -2.28 -45.72
C GLN A 193 10.68 -3.10 -44.82
N LEU A 194 9.78 -2.45 -44.08
CA LEU A 194 8.43 -2.99 -43.82
C LEU A 194 7.45 -1.90 -43.34
N SER A 195 6.58 -1.42 -44.23
CA SER A 195 5.51 -0.47 -43.90
C SER A 195 4.19 -1.20 -43.58
N ARG A 196 3.39 -0.64 -42.67
CA ARG A 196 1.98 -1.00 -42.47
C ARG A 196 1.13 0.23 -42.17
N ASN A 197 0.72 0.91 -43.23
CA ASN A 197 -0.38 1.89 -43.16
C ASN A 197 -1.69 1.17 -42.81
N ARG A 198 -2.55 1.81 -42.01
CA ARG A 198 -4.00 1.58 -42.02
C ARG A 198 -4.66 2.86 -42.55
N PRO A 199 -5.47 2.80 -43.62
CA PRO A 199 -6.23 3.96 -44.07
C PRO A 199 -7.42 4.20 -43.14
N VAL A 200 -7.75 5.48 -42.91
CA VAL A 200 -9.07 5.89 -42.41
C VAL A 200 -9.98 6.04 -43.63
N THR A 201 -11.14 5.38 -43.61
CA THR A 201 -12.19 5.57 -44.62
C THR A 201 -13.22 6.55 -44.08
N ASP A 202 -13.15 7.80 -44.50
CA ASP A 202 -14.27 8.75 -44.37
C ASP A 202 -14.90 8.97 -45.75
N ASN A 203 -16.23 9.00 -45.81
CA ASN A 203 -16.95 8.80 -47.07
C ASN A 203 -18.39 9.34 -47.02
N ARG A 204 -18.56 10.65 -47.21
CA ARG A 204 -19.85 11.28 -47.57
C ARG A 204 -19.64 12.35 -48.67
N PRO A 205 -20.60 12.56 -49.59
CA PRO A 205 -20.36 13.36 -50.80
C PRO A 205 -20.67 14.84 -50.62
N ASN A 206 -20.02 15.68 -51.42
CA ASN A 206 -20.51 17.03 -51.72
C ASN A 206 -21.82 16.95 -52.52
N GLN A 207 -22.77 17.83 -52.20
CA GLN A 207 -23.58 18.51 -53.21
C GLN A 207 -23.41 20.02 -53.01
N ARG A 208 -23.49 20.80 -54.09
CA ARG A 208 -23.14 22.22 -54.09
C ARG A 208 -23.94 22.99 -55.14
N ASP A 209 -24.06 24.29 -54.90
CA ASP A 209 -24.39 25.37 -55.83
C ASP A 209 -25.86 25.54 -56.30
N THR A 210 -26.13 26.78 -56.74
CA THR A 210 -27.41 27.40 -57.12
C THR A 210 -28.37 27.75 -55.94
N ASP A 211 -28.97 28.95 -55.87
CA ASP A 211 -28.91 30.09 -56.82
C ASP A 211 -29.01 31.49 -56.16
N LEU A 212 -28.85 32.53 -56.98
CA LEU A 212 -28.66 33.95 -56.67
C LEU A 212 -29.95 34.68 -56.24
N THR A 213 -29.82 35.74 -55.41
CA THR A 213 -30.20 37.16 -55.71
C THR A 213 -30.34 38.03 -54.44
N GLY A 214 -30.14 39.34 -54.56
CA GLY A 214 -30.65 40.36 -53.60
C GLY A 214 -29.59 41.13 -52.80
N ALA A 215 -29.49 42.44 -53.06
CA ALA A 215 -28.67 43.44 -52.35
C ALA A 215 -29.19 44.85 -52.79
N GLU A 216 -29.04 45.99 -52.09
CA GLU A 216 -28.41 46.41 -50.81
C GLU A 216 -29.37 47.49 -50.17
N PRO A 217 -29.05 48.25 -49.09
CA PRO A 217 -28.05 48.10 -48.00
C PRO A 217 -28.68 48.25 -46.57
N HIS A 218 -27.87 48.20 -45.51
CA HIS A 218 -27.85 49.26 -44.47
C HIS A 218 -26.58 49.19 -43.59
N GLU A 219 -26.32 50.28 -42.86
CA GLU A 219 -25.00 50.63 -42.33
C GLU A 219 -24.54 49.91 -41.06
N ASN A 220 -23.23 50.03 -40.79
CA ASN A 220 -22.56 49.63 -39.56
C ASN A 220 -23.27 50.10 -38.28
N THR A 221 -23.40 49.19 -37.33
CA THR A 221 -23.13 49.51 -35.92
C THR A 221 -21.98 48.64 -35.44
N ASP A 222 -20.82 49.25 -35.25
CA ASP A 222 -19.66 48.60 -34.64
C ASP A 222 -19.98 48.26 -33.18
N GLN A 223 -19.99 46.96 -32.86
CA GLN A 223 -19.90 46.49 -31.49
C GLN A 223 -18.74 45.51 -31.41
N SER A 224 -17.69 45.95 -30.72
CA SER A 224 -16.53 45.15 -30.36
C SER A 224 -16.95 43.99 -29.46
N GLY A 225 -17.36 42.88 -30.06
CA GLY A 225 -17.69 41.65 -29.38
C GLY A 225 -16.46 41.09 -28.69
N GLN A 226 -16.24 41.50 -27.43
CA GLN A 226 -15.41 40.76 -26.51
C GLN A 226 -16.07 39.40 -26.31
N THR A 227 -15.66 38.43 -27.13
CA THR A 227 -15.90 37.02 -26.85
C THR A 227 -15.20 36.71 -25.54
N THR A 228 -15.95 36.80 -24.44
CA THR A 228 -15.56 36.20 -23.17
C THR A 228 -15.45 34.70 -23.42
N GLU A 229 -14.24 34.25 -23.76
CA GLU A 229 -13.90 32.84 -23.70
C GLU A 229 -14.29 32.38 -22.29
N SER A 230 -15.34 31.56 -22.20
CA SER A 230 -15.71 30.94 -20.94
C SER A 230 -14.51 30.12 -20.49
N ALA A 231 -13.81 30.59 -19.46
CA ALA A 231 -12.58 29.97 -18.99
C ALA A 231 -12.87 28.51 -18.63
N GLY A 232 -12.53 27.61 -19.56
CA GLY A 232 -12.90 26.20 -19.47
C GLY A 232 -12.32 25.64 -18.19
N ARG A 233 -13.19 25.09 -17.33
CA ARG A 233 -12.75 24.46 -16.08
C ARG A 233 -11.76 23.36 -16.46
N ASP A 234 -10.56 23.44 -15.92
CA ASP A 234 -9.52 22.48 -16.21
C ASP A 234 -9.79 21.23 -15.36
N ASP A 235 -10.57 20.30 -15.92
CA ASP A 235 -11.07 19.10 -15.21
C ASP A 235 -9.96 18.07 -14.86
N ARG A 236 -8.67 18.45 -15.01
CA ARG A 236 -7.52 17.67 -14.53
C ARG A 236 -7.50 17.64 -13.00
N LEU A 237 -7.68 16.44 -12.46
CA LEU A 237 -7.68 16.13 -11.03
C LEU A 237 -6.56 16.85 -10.26
N VAL A 238 -6.90 17.50 -9.15
CA VAL A 238 -5.96 18.19 -8.27
C VAL A 238 -5.48 17.22 -7.20
N ILE A 239 -4.18 16.87 -7.24
CA ILE A 239 -3.57 15.87 -6.37
C ILE A 239 -2.67 16.60 -5.37
N GLY A 240 -3.10 16.60 -4.10
CA GLY A 240 -2.29 17.10 -2.99
C GLY A 240 -1.18 16.13 -2.65
N ILE A 241 0.01 16.63 -2.33
CA ILE A 241 1.16 15.83 -1.92
C ILE A 241 1.75 16.47 -0.67
N SER A 242 1.63 15.85 0.51
CA SER A 242 2.28 16.39 1.72
C SER A 242 3.76 16.04 1.74
N LEU A 243 4.61 17.01 2.09
CA LEU A 243 6.08 16.91 2.01
C LEU A 243 6.70 15.80 2.90
N GLY A 244 5.99 15.43 3.97
CA GLY A 244 6.52 14.54 5.00
C GLY A 244 7.57 15.22 5.89
N ASP A 245 8.41 14.42 6.54
CA ASP A 245 9.59 14.93 7.27
C ASP A 245 10.62 15.47 6.26
N PHE A 246 10.93 16.77 6.34
CA PHE A 246 11.76 17.44 5.33
C PHE A 246 13.27 17.13 5.42
N ASN A 247 13.74 16.47 6.47
CA ASN A 247 15.11 15.96 6.55
C ASN A 247 15.18 14.47 6.16
N GLY A 248 14.04 13.80 5.93
CA GLY A 248 13.98 12.49 5.30
C GLY A 248 14.07 12.54 3.77
N ILE A 249 13.78 11.42 3.11
CA ILE A 249 13.74 11.30 1.64
C ILE A 249 12.48 11.91 0.99
N GLY A 250 11.50 12.36 1.77
CA GLY A 250 10.23 12.91 1.26
C GLY A 250 10.41 13.97 0.17
N PRO A 251 11.17 15.06 0.40
CA PRO A 251 11.46 16.06 -0.63
C PRO A 251 12.18 15.48 -1.85
N GLU A 252 13.06 14.49 -1.69
CA GLU A 252 13.84 13.88 -2.77
C GLU A 252 12.95 13.08 -3.72
N VAL A 253 12.16 12.13 -3.20
CA VAL A 253 11.28 11.28 -4.03
C VAL A 253 10.14 12.06 -4.69
N ILE A 254 9.62 13.11 -4.04
CA ILE A 254 8.60 14.00 -4.61
C ILE A 254 9.16 14.75 -5.83
N LEU A 255 10.36 15.34 -5.70
CA LEU A 255 10.99 16.07 -6.79
C LEU A 255 11.36 15.14 -7.96
N LYS A 256 11.93 13.96 -7.65
CA LYS A 256 12.28 12.94 -8.65
C LYS A 256 11.05 12.45 -9.44
N ALA A 257 9.94 12.13 -8.77
CA ALA A 257 8.70 11.71 -9.43
C ALA A 257 8.06 12.78 -10.33
N LEU A 258 8.17 14.07 -9.96
CA LEU A 258 7.46 15.17 -10.61
C LEU A 258 8.25 15.87 -11.74
N GLN A 259 9.57 15.71 -11.82
CA GLN A 259 10.45 16.46 -12.73
C GLN A 259 10.11 16.33 -14.22
N TYR A 260 9.59 15.17 -14.66
CA TYR A 260 9.54 14.79 -16.07
C TYR A 260 8.33 15.35 -16.86
N ASN A 261 7.55 16.28 -16.29
CA ASN A 261 6.35 16.88 -16.91
C ASN A 261 5.29 15.86 -17.41
N ARG A 262 5.32 14.60 -16.92
CA ARG A 262 4.39 13.53 -17.32
C ARG A 262 3.08 13.60 -16.55
N LEU A 263 3.15 13.73 -15.23
CA LEU A 263 2.00 13.79 -14.32
C LEU A 263 1.14 15.02 -14.58
N GLN A 264 1.77 16.15 -14.87
CA GLN A 264 1.16 17.44 -15.21
C GLN A 264 0.25 17.37 -16.46
N LYS A 265 0.36 16.32 -17.30
CA LYS A 265 -0.55 16.08 -18.44
C LYS A 265 -1.86 15.39 -18.04
N ILE A 266 -1.88 14.72 -16.89
CA ILE A 266 -2.98 13.85 -16.45
C ILE A 266 -3.61 14.27 -15.11
N CYS A 267 -2.93 15.13 -14.35
CA CYS A 267 -3.38 15.72 -13.09
C CYS A 267 -2.70 17.09 -12.87
N THR A 268 -3.10 17.77 -11.80
CA THR A 268 -2.49 19.01 -11.28
C THR A 268 -1.82 18.70 -9.92
N PRO A 269 -0.50 18.51 -9.86
CA PRO A 269 0.19 18.22 -8.60
C PRO A 269 0.38 19.51 -7.76
N VAL A 270 0.05 19.41 -6.47
CA VAL A 270 0.19 20.49 -5.48
C VAL A 270 0.93 19.96 -4.25
N ILE A 271 2.16 20.41 -4.05
CA ILE A 271 2.98 20.02 -2.90
C ILE A 271 2.64 20.94 -1.71
N TYR A 272 2.16 20.35 -0.63
CA TYR A 272 2.00 21.00 0.67
C TYR A 272 3.33 20.85 1.42
N GLY A 273 4.10 21.94 1.49
CA GLY A 273 5.52 21.90 1.86
C GLY A 273 6.14 23.27 2.11
N SER A 274 7.37 23.47 1.64
CA SER A 274 8.06 24.77 1.58
C SER A 274 8.78 24.91 0.24
N MET A 275 8.58 26.04 -0.44
CA MET A 275 9.30 26.38 -1.67
C MET A 275 10.82 26.47 -1.46
N ARG A 276 11.27 26.97 -0.30
CA ARG A 276 12.69 27.12 0.03
C ARG A 276 13.36 25.76 0.23
N ILE A 277 12.68 24.83 0.91
CA ILE A 277 13.16 23.46 1.14
C ILE A 277 13.21 22.68 -0.17
N LEU A 278 12.15 22.74 -0.97
CA LEU A 278 12.13 22.07 -2.28
C LEU A 278 13.22 22.64 -3.21
N ASN A 279 13.46 23.95 -3.21
CA ASN A 279 14.58 24.54 -3.97
C ASN A 279 15.95 24.19 -3.39
N ARG A 280 16.10 23.93 -2.09
CA ARG A 280 17.34 23.37 -1.50
C ARG A 280 17.59 21.95 -2.04
N TYR A 281 16.60 21.07 -2.00
CA TYR A 281 16.74 19.71 -2.53
C TYR A 281 16.93 19.69 -4.06
N ARG A 282 16.21 20.51 -4.83
CA ARG A 282 16.45 20.67 -6.28
C ARG A 282 17.90 21.03 -6.61
N ASN A 283 18.56 21.83 -5.76
CA ASN A 283 19.97 22.17 -5.95
C ASN A 283 20.94 21.03 -5.60
N LEU A 284 20.59 20.16 -4.64
CA LEU A 284 21.35 18.94 -4.34
C LEU A 284 21.24 17.92 -5.48
N LEU A 285 20.03 17.73 -6.01
CA LEU A 285 19.67 16.78 -7.07
C LEU A 285 19.91 17.33 -8.49
N ASN A 286 20.57 18.48 -8.62
CA ASN A 286 20.85 19.19 -9.88
C ASN A 286 19.64 19.55 -10.78
N LEU A 287 18.41 19.49 -10.25
CA LEU A 287 17.14 19.76 -10.95
C LEU A 287 16.88 21.27 -11.18
N LYS A 288 17.83 21.96 -11.81
CA LYS A 288 17.85 23.43 -11.94
C LYS A 288 16.97 23.96 -13.07
N ASP A 289 16.88 23.25 -14.20
CA ASP A 289 16.16 23.71 -15.40
C ASP A 289 14.64 23.51 -15.33
N TRP A 290 14.18 22.58 -14.49
CA TRP A 290 12.78 22.46 -14.09
C TRP A 290 12.36 23.64 -13.19
N ASN A 291 11.07 23.92 -13.02
CA ASN A 291 10.60 25.01 -12.15
C ASN A 291 9.32 24.66 -11.39
N LEU A 292 9.21 25.21 -10.18
CA LEU A 292 8.09 25.03 -9.25
C LEU A 292 7.30 26.35 -9.16
N ASN A 293 5.98 26.27 -9.23
CA ASN A 293 5.08 27.42 -9.07
C ASN A 293 4.71 27.61 -7.60
N GLY A 294 4.83 28.83 -7.07
CA GLY A 294 4.40 29.17 -5.71
C GLY A 294 2.94 29.64 -5.68
N ALA A 295 2.13 29.11 -4.76
CA ALA A 295 0.75 29.51 -4.54
C ALA A 295 0.44 29.64 -3.04
N GLN A 296 -0.50 30.50 -2.65
CA GLN A 296 -0.96 30.60 -1.25
C GLN A 296 -2.20 29.73 -0.98
N THR A 297 -2.99 29.46 -2.02
CA THR A 297 -4.23 28.66 -1.95
C THR A 297 -4.42 27.86 -3.24
N ILE A 298 -5.29 26.84 -3.20
CA ILE A 298 -5.68 26.08 -4.39
C ILE A 298 -6.27 26.96 -5.51
N GLY A 299 -6.94 28.08 -5.17
CA GLY A 299 -7.45 29.03 -6.17
C GLY A 299 -6.38 29.82 -6.95
N GLN A 300 -5.09 29.59 -6.68
CA GLN A 300 -3.94 30.26 -7.33
C GLN A 300 -3.00 29.29 -8.07
N ILE A 301 -3.35 27.99 -8.16
CA ILE A 301 -2.48 26.99 -8.80
C ILE A 301 -2.51 27.11 -10.33
N SER A 302 -1.39 26.76 -10.96
CA SER A 302 -1.32 26.57 -12.41
C SER A 302 -1.43 25.08 -12.72
N HIS A 303 -2.52 24.70 -13.40
CA HIS A 303 -2.74 23.33 -13.88
C HIS A 303 -1.63 22.82 -14.83
N LYS A 304 -0.79 23.71 -15.39
CA LYS A 304 0.30 23.36 -16.31
C LYS A 304 1.65 23.15 -15.63
N LEU A 305 1.75 23.37 -14.31
CA LEU A 305 3.00 23.36 -13.54
C LEU A 305 2.87 22.47 -12.28
N THR A 306 3.99 22.14 -11.65
CA THR A 306 3.98 21.65 -10.27
C THR A 306 3.87 22.82 -9.31
N ASN A 307 2.86 22.78 -8.45
CA ASN A 307 2.56 23.85 -7.52
C ASN A 307 3.10 23.54 -6.13
N VAL A 308 3.41 24.57 -5.34
CA VAL A 308 3.84 24.47 -3.96
C VAL A 308 3.03 25.46 -3.13
N ILE A 309 2.33 24.96 -2.11
CA ILE A 309 1.72 25.75 -1.05
C ILE A 309 2.66 25.67 0.16
N THR A 310 3.20 26.82 0.57
CA THR A 310 4.05 26.90 1.77
C THR A 310 3.17 26.84 3.02
N CYS A 311 3.33 25.80 3.84
CA CYS A 311 2.36 25.47 4.90
C CYS A 311 2.67 26.06 6.29
N TRP A 312 3.85 26.65 6.49
CA TRP A 312 4.26 27.30 7.75
C TRP A 312 5.24 28.46 7.50
N PRO A 313 5.50 29.34 8.48
CA PRO A 313 6.55 30.34 8.39
C PRO A 313 7.94 29.69 8.37
N ASP A 314 8.48 29.41 7.19
CA ASP A 314 9.70 28.61 7.02
C ASP A 314 11.00 29.42 7.04
N GLN A 315 10.94 30.66 7.54
CA GLN A 315 12.07 31.60 7.64
C GLN A 315 13.12 31.08 8.63
N ASN A 316 14.40 31.24 8.31
CA ASN A 316 15.56 30.81 9.10
C ASN A 316 15.66 29.30 9.43
N GLN A 317 14.65 28.49 9.11
CA GLN A 317 14.62 27.06 9.38
C GLN A 317 15.79 26.33 8.70
N GLU A 318 16.67 25.72 9.50
CA GLU A 318 17.80 24.94 9.00
C GLU A 318 17.32 23.64 8.31
N ILE A 319 18.08 23.16 7.32
CA ILE A 319 17.76 21.98 6.52
C ILE A 319 18.97 21.06 6.58
N GLN A 320 18.82 19.94 7.29
CA GLN A 320 19.89 19.00 7.62
C GLN A 320 19.45 17.59 7.16
N PRO A 321 19.57 17.25 5.86
CA PRO A 321 19.18 15.94 5.35
C PRO A 321 19.87 14.82 6.14
N GLY A 322 19.05 13.88 6.62
CA GLY A 322 19.45 12.77 7.46
C GLY A 322 19.48 13.03 8.97
N GLN A 323 19.12 14.23 9.45
CA GLN A 323 18.99 14.51 10.89
C GLN A 323 17.54 14.65 11.33
N VAL A 324 17.17 13.95 12.40
CA VAL A 324 15.85 14.07 13.02
C VAL A 324 15.83 15.33 13.88
N THR A 325 15.02 16.33 13.51
CA THR A 325 14.88 17.57 14.29
C THR A 325 13.40 17.89 14.56
N PRO A 326 13.02 18.46 15.73
CA PRO A 326 11.62 18.68 16.09
C PRO A 326 10.85 19.54 15.10
N GLU A 327 11.52 20.50 14.47
CA GLU A 327 10.93 21.43 13.51
C GLU A 327 10.54 20.71 12.20
N ALA A 328 11.25 19.63 11.84
CA ALA A 328 10.86 18.77 10.72
C ALA A 328 9.59 17.96 11.04
N GLY A 329 9.38 17.61 12.32
CA GLY A 329 8.13 17.04 12.81
C GLY A 329 6.96 18.03 12.75
N GLN A 330 7.16 19.25 13.28
CA GLN A 330 6.17 20.32 13.27
C GLN A 330 5.79 20.75 11.85
N ALA A 331 6.76 20.91 10.95
CA ALA A 331 6.52 21.22 9.55
C ALA A 331 5.74 20.10 8.84
N ALA A 332 6.08 18.83 9.09
CA ALA A 332 5.35 17.70 8.53
C ALA A 332 3.88 17.68 8.97
N LEU A 333 3.61 18.04 10.24
CA LEU A 333 2.24 18.20 10.75
C LEU A 333 1.49 19.33 10.05
N ALA A 334 2.08 20.52 9.94
CA ALA A 334 1.47 21.67 9.27
C ALA A 334 1.16 21.38 7.79
N CYS A 335 2.03 20.63 7.09
CA CYS A 335 1.78 20.15 5.74
C CYS A 335 0.58 19.20 5.67
N LEU A 336 0.50 18.25 6.61
CA LEU A 336 -0.56 17.23 6.63
C LEU A 336 -1.91 17.85 6.99
N GLN A 337 -1.99 18.67 8.03
CA GLN A 337 -3.18 19.41 8.43
C GLN A 337 -3.72 20.25 7.27
N ARG A 338 -2.88 21.10 6.67
CA ARG A 338 -3.31 22.00 5.58
C ARG A 338 -3.72 21.24 4.31
N ALA A 339 -3.10 20.10 4.02
CA ALA A 339 -3.55 19.24 2.92
C ALA A 339 -4.91 18.58 3.23
N VAL A 340 -5.14 18.18 4.48
CA VAL A 340 -6.41 17.59 4.93
C VAL A 340 -7.53 18.63 4.98
N ASP A 341 -7.28 19.88 5.38
CA ASP A 341 -8.24 20.99 5.30
C ASP A 341 -8.74 21.21 3.86
N ASP A 342 -7.82 21.28 2.90
CA ASP A 342 -8.18 21.49 1.50
C ASP A 342 -8.85 20.25 0.87
N LEU A 343 -8.51 19.03 1.33
CA LEU A 343 -9.18 17.78 0.95
C LEU A 343 -10.62 17.69 1.51
N LYS A 344 -10.82 18.00 2.80
CA LYS A 344 -12.14 18.07 3.46
C LYS A 344 -13.03 19.14 2.83
N ALA A 345 -12.43 20.23 2.35
CA ALA A 345 -13.11 21.29 1.61
C ALA A 345 -13.38 20.97 0.12
N GLY A 346 -13.07 19.76 -0.36
CA GLY A 346 -13.33 19.34 -1.75
C GLY A 346 -12.50 20.06 -2.81
N LYS A 347 -11.35 20.65 -2.42
CA LYS A 347 -10.42 21.36 -3.32
C LYS A 347 -9.34 20.45 -3.92
N LEU A 348 -9.20 19.24 -3.36
CA LEU A 348 -8.32 18.17 -3.82
C LEU A 348 -9.16 16.95 -4.16
N ASP A 349 -8.83 16.26 -5.24
CA ASP A 349 -9.46 14.98 -5.60
C ASP A 349 -8.81 13.80 -4.85
N ALA A 350 -7.54 13.93 -4.48
CA ALA A 350 -6.80 12.95 -3.68
C ALA A 350 -5.62 13.58 -2.92
N LEU A 351 -5.15 12.87 -1.89
CA LEU A 351 -3.95 13.20 -1.12
C LEU A 351 -2.93 12.05 -1.14
N VAL A 352 -1.69 12.35 -1.54
CA VAL A 352 -0.53 11.47 -1.39
C VAL A 352 0.27 11.95 -0.19
N THR A 353 0.52 11.08 0.80
CA THR A 353 1.30 11.47 2.00
C THR A 353 2.73 10.94 1.92
N ALA A 354 3.75 11.80 1.88
CA ALA A 354 5.13 11.34 2.00
C ALA A 354 5.47 10.88 3.43
N PRO A 355 6.58 10.16 3.65
CA PRO A 355 6.88 9.55 4.94
C PRO A 355 7.07 10.56 6.08
N ILE A 356 6.51 10.23 7.25
CA ILE A 356 6.64 10.99 8.50
C ILE A 356 7.18 10.07 9.58
N ASN A 357 8.15 10.54 10.37
CA ASN A 357 8.63 9.85 11.55
C ASN A 357 7.64 10.05 12.72
N LYS A 358 6.89 9.01 13.06
CA LYS A 358 5.89 9.03 14.15
C LYS A 358 6.44 9.51 15.49
N ASN A 359 7.74 9.36 15.77
CA ASN A 359 8.34 9.78 17.04
C ASN A 359 8.69 11.29 17.05
N ASN A 360 8.94 11.89 15.87
CA ASN A 360 9.41 13.27 15.73
C ASN A 360 8.27 14.31 15.65
N ILE A 361 7.11 13.90 15.11
CA ILE A 361 5.91 14.74 14.93
C ILE A 361 5.09 14.95 16.23
N GLN A 362 5.52 14.40 17.36
CA GLN A 362 4.82 14.53 18.64
C GLN A 362 5.09 15.92 19.26
N SER A 363 4.05 16.63 19.69
CA SER A 363 4.17 17.86 20.49
C SER A 363 3.43 17.72 21.83
N GLU A 364 3.38 18.76 22.67
CA GLU A 364 2.52 18.75 23.86
C GLU A 364 1.03 18.86 23.47
N GLU A 365 0.74 19.66 22.45
CA GLU A 365 -0.61 19.97 21.95
C GLU A 365 -1.20 18.88 21.04
N PHE A 366 -0.35 18.07 20.40
CA PHE A 366 -0.78 17.06 19.42
C PHE A 366 -0.01 15.74 19.57
N LYS A 367 -0.75 14.62 19.62
CA LYS A 367 -0.20 13.27 19.65
C LYS A 367 -0.56 12.53 18.37
N PHE A 368 0.38 12.39 17.44
CA PHE A 368 0.11 11.74 16.15
C PHE A 368 -0.03 10.22 16.31
N PRO A 369 -1.20 9.62 16.03
CA PRO A 369 -1.35 8.17 16.05
C PRO A 369 -0.72 7.52 14.80
N GLY A 370 -0.75 8.23 13.67
CA GLY A 370 -0.32 7.79 12.35
C GLY A 370 -1.21 8.38 11.26
N HIS A 371 -0.79 8.29 9.99
CA HIS A 371 -1.53 8.87 8.87
C HIS A 371 -2.96 8.32 8.76
N THR A 372 -3.10 6.99 8.79
CA THR A 372 -4.39 6.30 8.66
C THR A 372 -5.33 6.67 9.80
N GLU A 373 -4.81 6.70 11.01
CA GLU A 373 -5.56 6.94 12.23
C GLU A 373 -5.96 8.43 12.36
N TYR A 374 -5.07 9.37 12.02
CA TYR A 374 -5.37 10.80 11.97
C TYR A 374 -6.40 11.15 10.89
N LEU A 375 -6.28 10.58 9.69
CA LEU A 375 -7.26 10.75 8.62
C LEU A 375 -8.62 10.16 9.00
N ALA A 376 -8.65 9.02 9.69
CA ALA A 376 -9.87 8.41 10.19
C ALA A 376 -10.62 9.34 11.16
N GLU A 377 -9.91 9.95 12.11
CA GLU A 377 -10.43 10.97 13.03
C GLU A 377 -10.95 12.21 12.29
N GLU A 378 -10.14 12.80 11.41
CA GLU A 378 -10.46 14.03 10.65
C GLU A 378 -11.67 13.92 9.72
N PHE A 379 -12.00 12.71 9.26
CA PHE A 379 -13.18 12.42 8.43
C PHE A 379 -14.32 11.72 9.20
N GLY A 380 -14.20 11.51 10.51
CA GLY A 380 -15.22 10.83 11.32
C GLY A 380 -15.44 9.35 11.01
N VAL A 381 -14.43 8.69 10.42
CA VAL A 381 -14.49 7.29 9.98
C VAL A 381 -14.03 6.36 11.11
N THR A 382 -14.95 5.59 11.70
CA THR A 382 -14.60 4.56 12.70
C THR A 382 -13.81 3.39 12.09
N ASP A 383 -14.11 3.05 10.83
CA ASP A 383 -13.72 1.78 10.24
C ASP A 383 -13.09 1.93 8.86
N ASN A 384 -11.76 1.95 8.85
CA ASN A 384 -10.95 1.83 7.65
C ASN A 384 -10.43 0.40 7.43
N LEU A 385 -9.88 0.16 6.24
CA LEU A 385 -9.12 -1.03 5.88
C LEU A 385 -7.74 -0.58 5.37
N MET A 386 -6.69 -0.97 6.08
CA MET A 386 -5.31 -0.93 5.56
C MET A 386 -5.24 -1.89 4.37
N PHE A 387 -4.94 -1.36 3.19
CA PHE A 387 -4.95 -2.09 1.93
C PHE A 387 -3.66 -1.79 1.17
N LEU A 388 -2.70 -2.72 1.16
CA LEU A 388 -1.53 -2.58 0.31
C LEU A 388 -1.89 -3.00 -1.12
N VAL A 389 -1.53 -2.19 -2.11
CA VAL A 389 -1.91 -2.38 -3.51
C VAL A 389 -0.72 -2.17 -4.44
N SER A 390 -0.64 -3.00 -5.47
CA SER A 390 0.21 -2.85 -6.65
C SER A 390 -0.58 -3.26 -7.90
N GLN A 391 0.06 -3.27 -9.07
CA GLN A 391 -0.57 -3.77 -10.30
C GLN A 391 -0.84 -5.28 -10.26
N THR A 392 -0.05 -6.04 -9.48
CA THR A 392 -0.02 -7.51 -9.49
C THR A 392 -0.69 -8.16 -8.28
N LEU A 393 -0.89 -7.41 -7.20
CA LEU A 393 -1.37 -7.94 -5.92
C LEU A 393 -2.06 -6.83 -5.11
N ARG A 394 -3.15 -7.18 -4.42
CA ARG A 394 -3.80 -6.32 -3.41
C ARG A 394 -4.03 -7.14 -2.13
N VAL A 395 -3.57 -6.64 -0.99
CA VAL A 395 -3.68 -7.34 0.31
C VAL A 395 -4.23 -6.40 1.38
N GLY A 396 -5.41 -6.72 1.90
CA GLY A 396 -5.97 -6.11 3.09
C GLY A 396 -5.77 -7.01 4.31
N VAL A 397 -5.83 -6.42 5.51
CA VAL A 397 -5.67 -7.16 6.78
C VAL A 397 -6.87 -7.01 7.72
N VAL A 398 -7.30 -8.11 8.36
CA VAL A 398 -8.34 -8.09 9.40
C VAL A 398 -7.83 -7.42 10.68
N THR A 399 -6.54 -7.64 11.01
CA THR A 399 -5.86 -7.00 12.14
C THR A 399 -4.58 -6.30 11.68
N GLY A 400 -4.46 -5.01 12.00
CA GLY A 400 -3.31 -4.17 11.68
C GLY A 400 -2.20 -4.26 12.73
N HIS A 401 -1.76 -3.11 13.25
CA HIS A 401 -0.70 -2.99 14.25
C HIS A 401 -1.09 -3.52 15.64
N VAL A 402 -1.25 -4.84 15.80
CA VAL A 402 -1.53 -5.51 17.09
C VAL A 402 -0.41 -6.51 17.46
N PRO A 403 -0.08 -6.69 18.76
CA PRO A 403 0.84 -7.75 19.18
C PRO A 403 0.33 -9.13 18.77
N LEU A 404 1.20 -10.00 18.24
CA LEU A 404 0.84 -11.30 17.66
C LEU A 404 -0.02 -12.16 18.62
N GLY A 405 0.34 -12.20 19.91
CA GLY A 405 -0.43 -12.92 20.95
C GLY A 405 -1.85 -12.40 21.21
N ARG A 406 -2.25 -11.26 20.62
CA ARG A 406 -3.62 -10.72 20.65
C ARG A 406 -4.38 -10.93 19.34
N VAL A 407 -3.75 -11.45 18.28
CA VAL A 407 -4.40 -11.61 16.95
C VAL A 407 -5.64 -12.50 17.03
N ARG A 408 -5.54 -13.71 17.62
CA ARG A 408 -6.68 -14.65 17.77
C ARG A 408 -7.92 -13.98 18.36
N GLN A 409 -7.75 -13.24 19.46
CA GLN A 409 -8.83 -12.51 20.15
C GLN A 409 -9.46 -11.39 19.30
N ASN A 410 -8.80 -10.98 18.22
CA ASN A 410 -9.19 -9.88 17.35
C ASN A 410 -9.69 -10.32 15.97
N VAL A 411 -9.68 -11.62 15.66
CA VAL A 411 -10.21 -12.21 14.43
C VAL A 411 -11.62 -12.76 14.71
N THR A 412 -12.59 -11.85 14.80
CA THR A 412 -14.01 -12.18 15.05
C THR A 412 -14.82 -12.17 13.75
N ARG A 413 -15.99 -12.81 13.74
CA ARG A 413 -16.89 -12.87 12.57
C ARG A 413 -17.24 -11.46 12.08
N GLU A 414 -17.55 -10.57 13.01
CA GLU A 414 -18.00 -9.20 12.79
C GLU A 414 -16.89 -8.39 12.13
N ARG A 415 -15.64 -8.51 12.63
CA ARG A 415 -14.51 -7.78 12.05
C ARG A 415 -14.11 -8.31 10.69
N ILE A 416 -14.11 -9.63 10.47
CA ILE A 416 -13.85 -10.21 9.13
C ILE A 416 -14.94 -9.73 8.16
N ALA A 417 -16.22 -9.79 8.55
CA ALA A 417 -17.34 -9.34 7.71
C ALA A 417 -17.23 -7.85 7.37
N GLN A 418 -16.91 -7.01 8.35
CA GLN A 418 -16.68 -5.57 8.15
C GLN A 418 -15.53 -5.31 7.18
N LYS A 419 -14.38 -5.96 7.34
CA LYS A 419 -13.23 -5.76 6.42
C LYS A 419 -13.50 -6.34 5.03
N LEU A 420 -14.28 -7.42 4.91
CA LEU A 420 -14.80 -7.90 3.61
C LEU A 420 -15.73 -6.87 2.95
N THR A 421 -16.61 -6.20 3.70
CA THR A 421 -17.47 -5.13 3.16
C THR A 421 -16.65 -3.96 2.64
N LEU A 422 -15.70 -3.46 3.43
CA LEU A 422 -14.81 -2.36 3.02
C LEU A 422 -13.97 -2.75 1.79
N MET A 423 -13.45 -3.98 1.73
CA MET A 423 -12.71 -4.48 0.57
C MET A 423 -13.59 -4.63 -0.67
N MET A 424 -14.81 -5.16 -0.53
CA MET A 424 -15.77 -5.36 -1.62
C MET A 424 -16.28 -4.04 -2.20
N GLN A 425 -16.55 -3.05 -1.34
CA GLN A 425 -16.88 -1.68 -1.78
C GLN A 425 -15.69 -1.04 -2.49
N SER A 426 -14.50 -1.09 -1.87
CA SER A 426 -13.28 -0.51 -2.43
C SER A 426 -12.93 -1.08 -3.81
N LEU A 427 -13.01 -2.40 -3.99
CA LEU A 427 -12.71 -3.01 -5.30
C LEU A 427 -13.65 -2.55 -6.41
N LYS A 428 -14.91 -2.22 -6.09
CA LYS A 428 -15.86 -1.61 -7.04
C LYS A 428 -15.59 -0.13 -7.26
N GLN A 429 -15.62 0.65 -6.18
CA GLN A 429 -15.62 2.12 -6.19
C GLN A 429 -14.24 2.74 -6.43
N ASP A 430 -13.18 2.14 -5.89
CA ASP A 430 -11.80 2.64 -5.99
C ASP A 430 -11.06 1.99 -7.16
N PHE A 431 -11.36 0.73 -7.52
CA PHE A 431 -10.61 -0.04 -8.50
C PHE A 431 -11.41 -0.47 -9.75
N GLY A 432 -12.69 -0.08 -9.87
CA GLY A 432 -13.51 -0.31 -11.08
C GLY A 432 -13.95 -1.75 -11.32
N ILE A 433 -13.84 -2.64 -10.33
CA ILE A 433 -14.08 -4.08 -10.49
C ILE A 433 -15.54 -4.40 -10.13
N GLU A 434 -16.42 -4.51 -11.14
CA GLU A 434 -17.87 -4.78 -10.94
C GLU A 434 -18.17 -5.97 -10.00
N LYS A 435 -17.38 -7.05 -10.12
CA LYS A 435 -17.63 -8.36 -9.49
C LYS A 435 -16.35 -8.89 -8.82
N PRO A 436 -15.90 -8.28 -7.71
CA PRO A 436 -14.61 -8.59 -7.09
C PRO A 436 -14.54 -10.02 -6.55
N LYS A 437 -13.45 -10.71 -6.88
CA LYS A 437 -13.07 -12.02 -6.34
C LYS A 437 -12.09 -11.83 -5.20
N ILE A 438 -12.48 -12.19 -3.99
CA ILE A 438 -11.65 -12.04 -2.79
C ILE A 438 -11.22 -13.41 -2.29
N ALA A 439 -9.91 -13.62 -2.14
CA ALA A 439 -9.37 -14.74 -1.38
C ALA A 439 -9.26 -14.36 0.11
N VAL A 440 -9.65 -15.25 1.00
CA VAL A 440 -9.50 -15.10 2.45
C VAL A 440 -8.51 -16.16 2.93
N LEU A 441 -7.54 -15.75 3.75
CA LEU A 441 -6.56 -16.68 4.34
C LEU A 441 -7.11 -17.31 5.63
N GLY A 442 -6.57 -18.46 6.01
CA GLY A 442 -6.72 -18.97 7.38
C GLY A 442 -6.00 -18.06 8.38
N LEU A 443 -6.38 -18.15 9.66
CA LEU A 443 -5.60 -17.60 10.78
C LEU A 443 -4.45 -18.55 11.12
N ASN A 444 -4.75 -19.85 11.18
CA ASN A 444 -3.85 -20.90 11.62
C ASN A 444 -3.02 -21.46 10.43
N PRO A 445 -1.85 -22.07 10.71
CA PRO A 445 -1.13 -22.86 9.71
C PRO A 445 -2.05 -23.93 9.09
N HIS A 446 -1.84 -24.24 7.81
CA HIS A 446 -2.69 -25.17 7.04
C HIS A 446 -4.20 -24.84 7.06
N ALA A 447 -4.58 -23.58 7.38
CA ALA A 447 -5.97 -23.17 7.61
C ALA A 447 -6.69 -24.08 8.64
N GLY A 448 -5.99 -24.40 9.73
CA GLY A 448 -6.50 -25.16 10.87
C GLY A 448 -6.44 -26.68 10.71
N GLU A 449 -6.14 -27.22 9.52
CA GLU A 449 -6.07 -28.67 9.23
C GLU A 449 -7.30 -29.43 9.78
N GLU A 450 -8.48 -29.01 9.31
CA GLU A 450 -9.82 -29.45 9.75
C GLU A 450 -10.11 -29.38 11.26
N GLY A 451 -9.30 -28.66 12.04
CA GLY A 451 -9.46 -28.46 13.48
C GLY A 451 -8.23 -28.86 14.31
N LEU A 452 -7.29 -29.58 13.70
CA LEU A 452 -6.09 -30.11 14.38
C LEU A 452 -5.11 -29.01 14.81
N LEU A 453 -5.03 -27.90 14.08
CA LEU A 453 -4.09 -26.79 14.32
C LEU A 453 -4.78 -25.50 14.80
N GLY A 454 -6.07 -25.58 15.13
CA GLY A 454 -6.91 -24.46 15.56
C GLY A 454 -8.33 -24.61 15.01
N THR A 455 -9.29 -23.95 15.65
CA THR A 455 -10.73 -24.13 15.37
C THR A 455 -11.38 -22.90 14.75
N GLU A 456 -10.68 -21.77 14.71
CA GLU A 456 -11.16 -20.49 14.21
C GLU A 456 -11.63 -20.55 12.74
N GLU A 457 -10.99 -21.39 11.91
CA GLU A 457 -11.46 -21.64 10.55
C GLU A 457 -12.82 -22.33 10.50
N ASN A 458 -13.06 -23.30 11.38
CA ASN A 458 -14.32 -24.06 11.42
C ASN A 458 -15.45 -23.25 12.10
N GLU A 459 -15.13 -22.52 13.17
CA GLU A 459 -16.09 -21.77 13.98
C GLU A 459 -16.46 -20.40 13.38
N ILE A 460 -15.50 -19.72 12.74
CA ILE A 460 -15.63 -18.31 12.34
C ILE A 460 -15.49 -18.13 10.82
N ILE A 461 -14.40 -18.61 10.22
CA ILE A 461 -14.01 -18.19 8.85
C ILE A 461 -14.79 -18.97 7.76
N LYS A 462 -14.81 -20.31 7.78
CA LYS A 462 -15.58 -21.14 6.84
C LYS A 462 -17.09 -20.82 6.86
N PRO A 463 -17.76 -20.64 8.03
CA PRO A 463 -19.18 -20.26 8.06
C PRO A 463 -19.44 -18.90 7.43
N LEU A 464 -18.58 -17.90 7.67
CA LEU A 464 -18.74 -16.55 7.12
C LEU A 464 -18.53 -16.53 5.59
N ILE A 465 -17.50 -17.20 5.09
CA ILE A 465 -17.26 -17.33 3.63
C ILE A 465 -18.45 -18.03 2.96
N THR A 466 -19.03 -19.05 3.59
CA THR A 466 -20.24 -19.74 3.10
C THR A 466 -21.44 -18.79 3.06
N GLU A 467 -21.66 -17.97 4.10
CA GLU A 467 -22.69 -16.93 4.12
C GLU A 467 -22.54 -15.92 2.96
N TRP A 468 -21.31 -15.44 2.72
CA TRP A 468 -21.03 -14.49 1.63
C TRP A 468 -21.23 -15.10 0.24
N ARG A 469 -20.84 -16.35 0.04
CA ARG A 469 -21.11 -17.09 -1.21
C ARG A 469 -22.59 -17.32 -1.44
N ASN A 470 -23.36 -17.62 -0.39
CA ASN A 470 -24.83 -17.74 -0.47
C ASN A 470 -25.51 -16.40 -0.78
N LYS A 471 -24.89 -15.27 -0.40
CA LYS A 471 -25.24 -13.89 -0.84
C LYS A 471 -24.71 -13.53 -2.24
N GLY A 472 -24.28 -14.52 -3.03
CA GLY A 472 -23.79 -14.34 -4.40
C GLY A 472 -22.42 -13.66 -4.52
N GLN A 473 -21.72 -13.41 -3.41
CA GLN A 473 -20.41 -12.74 -3.43
C GLN A 473 -19.28 -13.73 -3.75
N LEU A 474 -18.30 -13.29 -4.54
CA LEU A 474 -17.18 -14.12 -5.00
C LEU A 474 -16.05 -14.15 -3.95
N VAL A 475 -16.37 -14.58 -2.73
CA VAL A 475 -15.43 -14.76 -1.61
C VAL A 475 -15.03 -16.24 -1.50
N PHE A 476 -13.74 -16.53 -1.38
CA PHE A 476 -13.21 -17.90 -1.39
C PHE A 476 -12.16 -18.11 -0.29
N GLY A 477 -12.06 -19.33 0.24
CA GLY A 477 -11.14 -19.70 1.31
C GLY A 477 -11.84 -20.49 2.44
N PRO A 478 -11.25 -20.57 3.64
CA PRO A 478 -9.93 -20.05 3.99
C PRO A 478 -8.81 -20.79 3.25
N TYR A 479 -7.76 -20.08 2.85
CA TYR A 479 -6.57 -20.66 2.21
C TYR A 479 -5.37 -20.71 3.17
N PRO A 480 -4.56 -21.78 3.15
CA PRO A 480 -3.28 -21.81 3.87
C PRO A 480 -2.31 -20.82 3.23
N ALA A 481 -1.84 -19.84 4.01
CA ALA A 481 -1.14 -18.67 3.48
C ALA A 481 0.16 -19.02 2.73
N ASP A 482 0.96 -19.94 3.27
CA ASP A 482 2.21 -20.43 2.68
C ASP A 482 1.99 -21.07 1.30
N GLY A 483 1.07 -22.02 1.20
CA GLY A 483 0.71 -22.67 -0.07
C GLY A 483 0.07 -21.70 -1.06
N PHE A 484 -0.76 -20.76 -0.57
CA PHE A 484 -1.45 -19.76 -1.38
C PHE A 484 -0.47 -18.78 -2.05
N PHE A 485 0.48 -18.23 -1.30
CA PHE A 485 1.51 -17.35 -1.88
C PHE A 485 2.57 -18.11 -2.67
N GLY A 486 3.02 -19.28 -2.18
CA GLY A 486 4.02 -20.11 -2.85
C GLY A 486 3.59 -20.64 -4.22
N THR A 487 2.31 -21.03 -4.37
CA THR A 487 1.73 -21.45 -5.67
C THR A 487 1.27 -20.29 -6.55
N ARG A 488 1.47 -19.04 -6.11
CA ARG A 488 0.97 -17.80 -6.72
C ARG A 488 -0.55 -17.77 -6.92
N ALA A 489 -1.32 -18.45 -6.06
CA ALA A 489 -2.77 -18.54 -6.15
C ALA A 489 -3.47 -17.17 -6.11
N TYR A 490 -2.85 -16.17 -5.46
CA TYR A 490 -3.30 -14.76 -5.46
C TYR A 490 -3.59 -14.19 -6.85
N SER A 491 -2.87 -14.62 -7.89
CA SER A 491 -3.04 -14.17 -9.28
C SER A 491 -4.40 -14.49 -9.91
N LYS A 492 -5.26 -15.24 -9.21
CA LYS A 492 -6.63 -15.61 -9.62
C LYS A 492 -7.72 -14.75 -8.96
N PHE A 493 -7.33 -13.80 -8.11
CA PHE A 493 -8.20 -12.98 -7.28
C PHE A 493 -7.85 -11.49 -7.43
N ASP A 494 -8.85 -10.63 -7.23
CA ASP A 494 -8.69 -9.18 -7.35
C ASP A 494 -8.09 -8.57 -6.07
N ALA A 495 -8.28 -9.26 -4.93
CA ALA A 495 -7.64 -9.00 -3.65
C ALA A 495 -7.54 -10.23 -2.74
N VAL A 496 -6.69 -10.11 -1.71
CA VAL A 496 -6.49 -11.07 -0.62
C VAL A 496 -6.80 -10.39 0.72
N LEU A 497 -7.57 -11.06 1.59
CA LEU A 497 -7.78 -10.67 2.99
C LEU A 497 -6.98 -11.60 3.90
N ALA A 498 -5.87 -11.10 4.43
CA ALA A 498 -5.07 -11.76 5.45
C ALA A 498 -5.61 -11.50 6.86
N MET A 499 -5.41 -12.42 7.80
CA MET A 499 -5.94 -12.29 9.16
C MET A 499 -5.12 -11.32 10.02
N TYR A 500 -3.83 -11.15 9.74
CA TYR A 500 -2.95 -10.22 10.44
C TYR A 500 -1.86 -9.61 9.55
N HIS A 501 -1.32 -8.47 10.00
CA HIS A 501 -0.26 -7.67 9.38
C HIS A 501 0.80 -8.52 8.63
N ASP A 502 1.65 -9.25 9.35
CA ASP A 502 2.80 -9.96 8.74
C ASP A 502 2.39 -11.07 7.76
N GLN A 503 1.24 -11.71 7.95
CA GLN A 503 0.72 -12.73 7.04
C GLN A 503 0.44 -12.16 5.63
N GLY A 504 -0.02 -10.91 5.57
CA GLY A 504 -0.28 -10.22 4.31
C GLY A 504 0.93 -9.43 3.80
N LEU A 505 1.64 -8.76 4.70
CA LEU A 505 2.66 -7.78 4.33
C LEU A 505 4.02 -8.41 3.98
N ILE A 506 4.44 -9.50 4.62
CA ILE A 506 5.68 -10.19 4.21
C ILE A 506 5.61 -10.66 2.75
N PRO A 507 4.57 -11.40 2.30
CA PRO A 507 4.47 -11.79 0.90
C PRO A 507 4.22 -10.59 -0.04
N PHE A 508 3.45 -9.58 0.37
CA PHE A 508 3.28 -8.36 -0.45
C PHE A 508 4.64 -7.69 -0.71
N LYS A 509 5.43 -7.44 0.34
CA LYS A 509 6.78 -6.90 0.25
C LYS A 509 7.72 -7.76 -0.60
N ALA A 510 7.63 -9.09 -0.49
CA ALA A 510 8.46 -10.01 -1.28
C ALA A 510 8.07 -10.09 -2.77
N ILE A 511 6.86 -9.66 -3.14
CA ILE A 511 6.31 -9.74 -4.50
C ILE A 511 6.33 -8.38 -5.22
N ALA A 512 6.12 -7.28 -4.49
CA ALA A 512 5.86 -5.95 -5.06
C ALA A 512 6.54 -4.81 -4.28
N PHE A 513 7.77 -5.01 -3.79
CA PHE A 513 8.48 -4.06 -2.90
C PHE A 513 8.53 -2.62 -3.41
N GLU A 514 8.97 -2.45 -4.67
CA GLU A 514 9.29 -1.15 -5.28
C GLU A 514 8.03 -0.41 -5.79
N GLU A 515 7.02 -1.18 -6.22
CA GLU A 515 5.74 -0.66 -6.73
C GLU A 515 4.65 -0.54 -5.65
N GLY A 516 4.95 -0.93 -4.41
CA GLY A 516 3.99 -1.01 -3.32
C GLY A 516 3.42 0.36 -2.94
N VAL A 517 2.09 0.43 -2.84
CA VAL A 517 1.35 1.62 -2.38
C VAL A 517 0.50 1.25 -1.17
N ASN A 518 0.58 2.05 -0.12
CA ASN A 518 -0.31 1.95 1.04
C ASN A 518 -1.57 2.78 0.79
N PHE A 519 -2.69 2.10 0.55
CA PHE A 519 -4.00 2.68 0.35
C PHE A 519 -4.89 2.48 1.59
N THR A 520 -5.82 3.41 1.81
CA THR A 520 -6.71 3.41 2.98
C THR A 520 -8.17 3.33 2.53
N ALA A 521 -8.67 2.11 2.38
CA ALA A 521 -10.05 1.84 1.98
C ALA A 521 -11.04 2.18 3.10
N GLY A 522 -12.27 2.54 2.73
CA GLY A 522 -13.32 3.01 3.65
C GLY A 522 -13.34 4.53 3.91
N MET A 523 -12.33 5.26 3.42
CA MET A 523 -12.28 6.73 3.55
C MET A 523 -13.14 7.42 2.47
N PRO A 524 -13.91 8.48 2.81
CA PRO A 524 -14.69 9.26 1.83
C PRO A 524 -13.81 10.06 0.86
N ALA A 525 -12.61 10.47 1.30
CA ALA A 525 -11.58 11.05 0.44
C ALA A 525 -10.53 10.01 0.03
N VAL A 526 -9.89 10.21 -1.13
CA VAL A 526 -8.81 9.33 -1.62
C VAL A 526 -7.49 9.68 -0.93
N ARG A 527 -6.86 8.69 -0.30
CA ARG A 527 -5.48 8.82 0.20
C ARG A 527 -4.60 7.62 -0.16
N THR A 528 -3.41 7.92 -0.68
CA THR A 528 -2.33 6.95 -0.92
C THR A 528 -1.05 7.38 -0.20
N SER A 529 -0.07 6.49 -0.18
CA SER A 529 1.27 6.71 0.37
C SER A 529 2.25 5.77 -0.30
N PRO A 530 3.51 6.17 -0.51
CA PRO A 530 4.57 5.18 -0.72
C PRO A 530 4.66 4.24 0.48
N ASP A 531 5.23 3.08 0.26
CA ASP A 531 5.32 1.97 1.21
C ASP A 531 6.71 1.86 1.87
N HIS A 532 7.40 3.02 2.02
CA HIS A 532 8.72 3.14 2.63
C HIS A 532 8.75 4.19 3.77
N GLY A 533 9.79 4.12 4.63
CA GLY A 533 10.01 5.06 5.72
C GLY A 533 10.67 6.38 5.29
N THR A 534 11.09 7.19 6.26
CA THR A 534 11.80 8.47 6.04
C THR A 534 13.25 8.33 5.58
N ALA A 535 13.86 7.16 5.76
CA ALA A 535 15.19 6.78 5.23
C ALA A 535 16.28 7.87 5.38
N TYR A 536 16.40 8.41 6.60
CA TYR A 536 17.35 9.49 6.94
C TYR A 536 18.81 9.15 6.56
N ASP A 537 19.18 7.88 6.60
CA ASP A 537 20.50 7.37 6.23
C ASP A 537 20.87 7.61 4.75
N ILE A 538 19.91 7.83 3.86
CA ILE A 538 20.12 8.15 2.44
C ILE A 538 19.58 9.53 2.00
N ALA A 539 18.91 10.26 2.90
CA ALA A 539 18.24 11.51 2.58
C ALA A 539 19.20 12.61 2.04
N GLY A 540 18.86 13.18 0.88
CA GLY A 540 19.63 14.25 0.25
C GLY A 540 20.94 13.77 -0.40
N LYS A 541 21.13 12.46 -0.55
CA LYS A 541 22.32 11.84 -1.19
C LYS A 541 22.09 11.45 -2.65
N ASP A 542 20.91 11.73 -3.20
CA ASP A 542 20.46 11.30 -4.54
C ASP A 542 20.28 9.78 -4.69
N LEU A 543 20.20 9.05 -3.56
CA LEU A 543 20.09 7.58 -3.50
C LEU A 543 18.66 7.05 -3.29
N ALA A 544 17.68 7.91 -3.04
CA ALA A 544 16.29 7.46 -2.87
C ALA A 544 15.62 7.20 -4.22
N ASP A 545 14.93 6.06 -4.33
CA ASP A 545 14.15 5.68 -5.51
C ASP A 545 12.74 6.27 -5.45
N GLU A 546 12.27 6.90 -6.53
CA GLU A 546 10.95 7.54 -6.57
C GLU A 546 9.78 6.61 -6.93
N THR A 547 10.01 5.34 -7.26
CA THR A 547 9.00 4.46 -7.88
C THR A 547 7.76 4.31 -7.01
N SER A 548 7.91 4.03 -5.71
CA SER A 548 6.77 3.89 -4.79
C SER A 548 6.00 5.22 -4.60
N MET A 549 6.67 6.37 -4.65
CA MET A 549 6.01 7.69 -4.64
C MET A 549 5.25 7.93 -5.96
N LEU A 550 5.86 7.59 -7.09
CA LEU A 550 5.26 7.72 -8.42
C LEU A 550 4.03 6.80 -8.59
N GLN A 551 4.11 5.55 -8.14
CA GLN A 551 2.97 4.62 -8.10
C GLN A 551 1.88 5.09 -7.12
N ALA A 552 2.23 5.71 -5.99
CA ALA A 552 1.25 6.28 -5.07
C ALA A 552 0.49 7.46 -5.71
N ILE A 553 1.17 8.28 -6.52
CA ILE A 553 0.53 9.36 -7.30
C ILE A 553 -0.36 8.77 -8.41
N TYR A 554 0.10 7.79 -9.20
CA TYR A 554 -0.76 7.16 -10.23
C TYR A 554 -1.99 6.48 -9.60
N THR A 555 -1.81 5.73 -8.51
CA THR A 555 -2.91 5.10 -7.78
C THR A 555 -3.91 6.13 -7.26
N ALA A 556 -3.44 7.29 -6.77
CA ALA A 556 -4.33 8.37 -6.34
C ALA A 556 -5.15 8.96 -7.50
N ILE A 557 -4.53 9.14 -8.66
CA ILE A 557 -5.19 9.62 -9.89
C ILE A 557 -6.26 8.62 -10.36
N ASP A 558 -5.91 7.34 -10.46
CA ASP A 558 -6.81 6.33 -11.01
C ASP A 558 -7.97 6.01 -10.06
N VAL A 559 -7.73 5.93 -8.74
CA VAL A 559 -8.80 5.80 -7.74
C VAL A 559 -9.73 7.01 -7.76
N ALA A 560 -9.21 8.24 -7.89
CA ALA A 560 -10.03 9.44 -7.97
C ALA A 560 -10.85 9.54 -9.27
N ARG A 561 -10.37 8.98 -10.39
CA ARG A 561 -11.18 8.80 -11.62
C ARG A 561 -12.29 7.78 -11.41
N ASN A 562 -11.94 6.58 -10.93
CA ASN A 562 -12.88 5.50 -10.69
C ASN A 562 -14.02 5.94 -9.77
N ARG A 563 -13.73 6.74 -8.73
CA ARG A 563 -14.75 7.32 -7.84
C ARG A 563 -15.71 8.27 -8.55
N LYS A 564 -15.22 9.12 -9.48
CA LYS A 564 -16.09 10.02 -10.25
C LYS A 564 -16.97 9.25 -11.22
N GLU A 565 -16.38 8.35 -12.00
CA GLU A 565 -17.11 7.47 -12.93
C GLU A 565 -18.15 6.62 -12.19
N PHE A 566 -17.81 6.05 -11.04
CA PHE A 566 -18.74 5.29 -10.20
C PHE A 566 -19.93 6.14 -9.72
N LEU A 567 -19.69 7.36 -9.24
CA LEU A 567 -20.75 8.28 -8.81
C LEU A 567 -21.62 8.77 -9.98
N GLU A 568 -21.03 8.99 -11.16
CA GLU A 568 -21.75 9.33 -12.40
C GLU A 568 -22.63 8.16 -12.88
N LEU A 569 -22.14 6.92 -12.77
CA LEU A 569 -22.89 5.70 -13.08
C LEU A 569 -24.03 5.45 -12.09
N GLU A 570 -23.83 5.62 -10.77
CA GLU A 570 -24.91 5.54 -9.77
C GLU A 570 -25.96 6.64 -9.99
N ALA A 571 -25.53 7.88 -10.23
CA ALA A 571 -26.44 9.00 -10.56
C ALA A 571 -27.09 8.90 -11.96
N GLY A 572 -26.61 7.99 -12.81
CA GLY A 572 -27.22 7.60 -14.08
C GLY A 572 -28.23 6.47 -13.91
N ALA A 573 -27.93 5.47 -13.06
CA ALA A 573 -28.79 4.32 -12.79
C ALA A 573 -30.03 4.64 -11.92
N LEU A 574 -30.06 5.83 -11.31
CA LEU A 574 -31.19 6.37 -10.55
C LEU A 574 -32.13 7.27 -11.38
N LYS A 575 -32.02 7.25 -12.72
CA LYS A 575 -32.83 8.04 -13.67
C LYS A 575 -33.56 7.14 -14.67
#